data_AF-A0A2D4JWL0-F1
#
_entry.id   AF-A0A2D4JWL0-F1
#
_cell.length_a   1.000
_cell.length_b   1.000
_cell.length_c   1.000
_cell.angle_alpha   90.00
_cell.angle_beta   90.00
_cell.angle_gamma   90.00
#
_symmetry.space_group_name_H-M   'P 1'
#
loop_
_entity.id
_entity.type
_entity.pdbx_description
1 polymer ?
#
loop_
_entity_poly.entity_id
_entity_poly.type
_entity_poly.pdbx_seq_one_letter_code
_entity_poly.pdbx_strand_id
1 'polypeptide(L)'
;VLNTIIKHCSPFFFFLGLPGFTLLIRDFITAATRVLSTNMLEAPRVEANTILGSLICFPNLYQNISLLSSVTEAEITTGTADVKCCLINILLKNATEEPSEASRYLALCCLGLWICEELVHCTNHPQVKDAINVCGVTLKFSNKQIAQAACDIFQLLTSYWEKLQKYNSSLPQKIIEVLVATIAFLLPSAEYSSVESDKKFIVSL
;
A
#
# COMPACT_ATOMS: atom_id res chain seq x y z
N VAL A 1 -6.78 -24.64 5.49
CA VAL A 1 -5.40 -24.54 6.01
C VAL A 1 -4.78 -23.17 5.77
N LEU A 2 -4.57 -22.72 4.53
CA LEU A 2 -3.96 -21.39 4.25
C LEU A 2 -4.69 -20.22 4.92
N ASN A 3 -6.01 -20.13 4.78
CA ASN A 3 -6.80 -19.09 5.45
C ASN A 3 -6.60 -19.13 6.98
N THR A 4 -6.58 -20.32 7.59
CA THR A 4 -6.35 -20.46 9.04
C THR A 4 -4.96 -19.97 9.44
N ILE A 5 -3.92 -20.31 8.68
CA ILE A 5 -2.55 -19.85 8.94
C ILE A 5 -2.48 -18.32 8.84
N ILE A 6 -2.97 -17.74 7.75
CA ILE A 6 -2.94 -16.28 7.55
C ILE A 6 -3.77 -15.55 8.61
N LYS A 7 -4.96 -16.07 8.94
CA LYS A 7 -5.86 -15.47 9.94
C LYS A 7 -5.26 -15.43 11.35
N HIS A 8 -4.48 -16.44 11.71
CA HIS A 8 -3.97 -16.60 13.08
C HIS A 8 -2.46 -16.36 13.21
N CYS A 9 -1.75 -16.08 12.12
CA CYS A 9 -0.35 -15.70 12.18
C CYS A 9 -0.24 -14.26 12.67
N SER A 10 0.41 -14.07 13.80
CA SER A 10 0.73 -12.73 14.29
C SER A 10 1.80 -12.09 13.39
N PRO A 11 1.66 -10.82 12.98
CA PRO A 11 2.72 -10.13 12.26
C PRO A 11 4.01 -10.03 13.07
N PHE A 12 3.94 -10.18 14.40
CA PHE A 12 5.13 -10.26 15.26
C PHE A 12 6.00 -11.50 14.99
N PHE A 13 5.49 -12.52 14.31
CA PHE A 13 6.26 -13.71 13.96
C PHE A 13 7.60 -13.35 13.28
N PHE A 14 7.55 -12.44 12.32
CA PHE A 14 8.74 -11.98 11.59
C PHE A 14 9.59 -10.99 12.38
N PHE A 15 9.01 -10.29 13.35
CA PHE A 15 9.73 -9.39 14.24
C PHE A 15 10.58 -10.14 15.28
N LEU A 16 10.13 -11.32 15.73
CA LEU A 16 10.83 -12.10 16.76
C LEU A 16 12.20 -12.64 16.33
N GLY A 17 12.53 -12.60 15.03
CA GLY A 17 13.84 -12.98 14.53
C GLY A 17 14.21 -14.44 14.81
N LEU A 18 13.21 -15.34 14.88
CA LEU A 18 13.43 -16.75 15.22
C LEU A 18 14.40 -17.41 14.23
N PRO A 19 15.32 -18.29 14.67
CA PRO A 19 16.27 -18.93 13.76
C PRO A 19 15.58 -19.55 12.53
N GLY A 20 16.00 -19.13 11.34
CA GLY A 20 15.44 -19.61 10.06
C GLY A 20 14.16 -18.93 9.58
N PHE A 21 13.65 -17.88 10.26
CA PHE A 21 12.40 -17.20 9.85
C PHE A 21 12.42 -16.69 8.40
N THR A 22 13.59 -16.27 7.90
CA THR A 22 13.77 -15.73 6.55
C THR A 22 13.40 -16.74 5.47
N LEU A 23 13.59 -18.02 5.76
CA LEU A 23 13.27 -19.13 4.87
C LEU A 23 11.77 -19.21 4.56
N LEU A 24 10.92 -18.72 5.48
CA LEU A 24 9.47 -18.74 5.37
C LEU A 24 8.89 -17.49 4.68
N ILE A 25 9.69 -16.45 4.44
CA ILE A 25 9.20 -15.17 3.87
C ILE A 25 8.47 -15.42 2.54
N ARG A 26 9.07 -16.21 1.65
CA ARG A 26 8.48 -16.51 0.33
C ARG A 26 7.18 -17.30 0.44
N ASP A 27 7.10 -18.24 1.38
CA ASP A 27 5.90 -19.03 1.63
C ASP A 27 4.75 -18.15 2.13
N PHE A 28 5.04 -17.23 3.06
CA PHE A 28 4.04 -16.30 3.58
C PHE A 28 3.58 -15.28 2.56
N ILE A 29 4.47 -14.75 1.72
CA ILE A 29 4.09 -13.86 0.60
C ILE A 29 3.17 -14.62 -0.36
N THR A 30 3.53 -15.86 -0.71
CA THR A 30 2.72 -16.71 -1.60
C THR A 30 1.36 -17.03 -1.00
N ALA A 31 1.32 -17.38 0.29
CA ALA A 31 0.08 -17.68 1.02
C ALA A 31 -0.83 -16.45 1.11
N ALA A 32 -0.30 -15.29 1.48
CA ALA A 32 -1.05 -14.03 1.55
C ALA A 32 -1.58 -13.63 0.16
N THR A 33 -0.77 -13.75 -0.89
CA THR A 33 -1.19 -13.44 -2.27
C THR A 33 -2.34 -14.33 -2.72
N ARG A 34 -2.32 -15.62 -2.38
CA ARG A 34 -3.43 -16.55 -2.68
C ARG A 34 -4.71 -16.18 -1.91
N VAL A 35 -4.59 -15.76 -0.65
CA VAL A 35 -5.71 -15.25 0.15
C VAL A 35 -6.31 -13.97 -0.45
N LEU A 36 -5.49 -13.07 -0.97
CA LEU A 36 -5.94 -11.82 -1.57
C LEU A 36 -6.57 -12.03 -2.95
N SER A 37 -6.12 -13.05 -3.68
CA SER A 37 -6.59 -13.37 -5.04
C SER A 37 -7.87 -14.21 -5.10
N THR A 38 -8.37 -14.72 -3.97
CA THR A 38 -9.62 -15.50 -3.98
C THR A 38 -10.85 -14.60 -4.11
N ASN A 39 -11.97 -15.16 -4.55
CA ASN A 39 -13.27 -14.47 -4.58
C ASN A 39 -14.06 -14.67 -3.28
N MET A 40 -13.52 -15.42 -2.30
CA MET A 40 -14.20 -15.66 -1.03
C MET A 40 -14.23 -14.39 -0.17
N LEU A 41 -15.41 -13.97 0.26
CA LEU A 41 -15.61 -12.81 1.13
C LEU A 41 -15.04 -13.03 2.54
N GLU A 42 -15.08 -14.28 3.04
CA GLU A 42 -14.59 -14.67 4.36
C GLU A 42 -13.06 -14.85 4.44
N ALA A 43 -12.35 -14.61 3.33
CA ALA A 43 -10.90 -14.70 3.29
C ALA A 43 -10.27 -13.66 4.25
N PRO A 44 -9.22 -14.03 5.01
CA PRO A 44 -8.55 -13.15 5.97
C PRO A 44 -7.65 -12.13 5.26
N ARG A 45 -8.29 -11.22 4.51
CA ARG A 45 -7.64 -10.24 3.62
C ARG A 45 -6.87 -9.18 4.38
N VAL A 46 -7.43 -8.72 5.51
CA VAL A 46 -6.77 -7.75 6.38
C VAL A 46 -5.49 -8.37 6.95
N GLU A 47 -5.58 -9.59 7.48
CA GLU A 47 -4.43 -10.31 8.03
C GLU A 47 -3.38 -10.60 6.94
N ALA A 48 -3.80 -10.93 5.73
CA ALA A 48 -2.89 -11.09 4.59
C ALA A 48 -2.10 -9.81 4.31
N ASN A 49 -2.76 -8.65 4.21
CA ASN A 49 -2.08 -7.37 4.02
C ASN A 49 -1.24 -6.96 5.24
N THR A 50 -1.64 -7.33 6.47
CA THR A 50 -0.82 -7.10 7.68
C THR A 50 0.50 -7.86 7.60
N ILE A 51 0.48 -9.12 7.14
CA ILE A 51 1.69 -9.92 6.95
C ILE A 51 2.57 -9.34 5.83
N LEU A 52 1.99 -8.96 4.68
CA LEU A 52 2.77 -8.32 3.60
C LEU A 52 3.39 -7.00 4.06
N GLY A 53 2.63 -6.21 4.81
CA GLY A 53 3.08 -4.95 5.40
C GLY A 53 4.24 -5.12 6.38
N SER A 54 4.22 -6.16 7.23
CA SER A 54 5.34 -6.40 8.16
C SER A 54 6.64 -6.80 7.46
N LEU A 55 6.54 -7.33 6.23
CA LEU A 55 7.68 -7.74 5.41
C LEU A 55 8.22 -6.64 4.51
N ILE A 56 7.53 -5.51 4.36
CA ILE A 56 7.81 -4.54 3.28
C ILE A 56 9.19 -3.89 3.37
N CYS A 57 9.73 -3.72 4.57
CA CYS A 57 11.08 -3.16 4.79
C CYS A 57 12.19 -4.24 4.76
N PHE A 58 11.84 -5.52 4.82
CA PHE A 58 12.81 -6.60 4.96
C PHE A 58 13.83 -6.68 3.82
N PRO A 59 13.46 -6.44 2.55
CA PRO A 59 14.45 -6.45 1.46
C PRO A 59 15.57 -5.42 1.63
N ASN A 60 15.32 -4.30 2.31
CA ASN A 60 16.34 -3.27 2.58
C ASN A 60 17.10 -3.58 3.88
N LEU A 61 16.43 -4.15 4.90
CA LEU A 61 17.03 -4.54 6.19
C LEU A 61 17.97 -5.75 6.07
N TYR A 62 17.62 -6.72 5.23
CA TYR A 62 18.35 -7.96 5.04
C TYR A 62 18.87 -8.02 3.60
N GLN A 63 20.07 -7.52 3.35
CA GLN A 63 20.62 -7.46 1.98
C GLN A 63 20.87 -8.85 1.35
N ASN A 64 20.93 -9.92 2.15
CA ASN A 64 21.12 -11.31 1.72
C ASN A 64 20.09 -12.27 2.36
N ILE A 65 18.81 -12.09 2.04
CA ILE A 65 17.76 -13.02 2.53
C ILE A 65 17.98 -14.39 1.87
N SER A 66 18.33 -15.41 2.66
CA SER A 66 18.24 -16.80 2.23
C SER A 66 16.77 -17.21 2.18
N LEU A 67 16.27 -17.54 0.99
CA LEU A 67 14.89 -17.96 0.73
C LEU A 67 14.89 -19.45 0.37
N LEU A 68 13.92 -20.21 0.87
CA LEU A 68 13.66 -21.56 0.36
C LEU A 68 12.91 -21.44 -0.97
N SER A 69 13.43 -22.09 -2.01
CA SER A 69 12.69 -22.32 -3.26
C SER A 69 11.83 -23.57 -3.10
N SER A 70 10.59 -23.55 -3.61
CA SER A 70 9.77 -24.75 -3.68
C SER A 70 10.42 -25.76 -4.63
N VAL A 71 10.58 -27.00 -4.18
CA VAL A 71 11.18 -28.12 -4.93
C VAL A 71 10.29 -28.52 -6.10
N THR A 72 10.28 -27.74 -7.18
CA THR A 72 9.90 -28.21 -8.53
C THR A 72 10.48 -27.38 -9.69
N GLU A 73 11.44 -26.48 -9.44
CA GLU A 73 12.25 -25.92 -10.52
C GLU A 73 13.65 -25.63 -9.99
N ALA A 74 14.62 -26.35 -10.55
CA ALA A 74 16.03 -26.17 -10.31
C ALA A 74 16.46 -24.84 -10.91
N GLU A 75 16.38 -23.77 -10.13
CA GLU A 75 17.17 -22.55 -10.34
C GLU A 75 17.32 -21.81 -9.00
N ILE A 76 18.53 -21.93 -8.44
CA ILE A 76 18.96 -21.19 -7.26
C ILE A 76 19.22 -19.75 -7.72
N THR A 77 18.18 -18.97 -7.96
CA THR A 77 18.28 -17.53 -8.27
C THR A 77 16.95 -16.81 -8.04
N THR A 78 16.56 -16.57 -6.78
CA THR A 78 15.59 -15.50 -6.48
C THR A 78 16.13 -14.67 -5.33
N GLY A 79 16.82 -13.58 -5.69
CA GLY A 79 17.44 -12.66 -4.73
C GLY A 79 16.42 -11.75 -4.03
N THR A 80 16.91 -10.95 -3.08
CA THR A 80 16.14 -9.93 -2.34
C THR A 80 15.37 -8.95 -3.24
N ALA A 81 15.91 -8.66 -4.42
CA ALA A 81 15.25 -7.82 -5.44
C ALA A 81 13.93 -8.41 -5.95
N ASP A 82 13.83 -9.74 -6.09
CA ASP A 82 12.62 -10.42 -6.54
C ASP A 82 11.50 -10.32 -5.49
N VAL A 83 11.84 -10.51 -4.21
CA VAL A 83 10.91 -10.36 -3.08
C VAL A 83 10.36 -8.94 -3.00
N LYS A 84 11.24 -7.95 -3.14
CA LYS A 84 10.85 -6.53 -3.10
C LYS A 84 9.85 -6.19 -4.21
N CYS A 85 10.17 -6.51 -5.46
CA CYS A 85 9.28 -6.27 -6.59
C CYS A 85 7.93 -6.99 -6.41
N CYS A 86 7.95 -8.24 -5.93
CA CYS A 86 6.73 -9.01 -5.66
C CYS A 86 5.83 -8.31 -4.64
N LEU A 87 6.38 -7.92 -3.48
CA LEU A 87 5.63 -7.23 -2.41
C LEU A 87 5.01 -5.92 -2.92
N ILE A 88 5.79 -5.11 -3.62
CA ILE A 88 5.33 -3.79 -4.12
C ILE A 88 4.20 -3.97 -5.14
N ASN A 89 4.33 -4.93 -6.06
CA ASN A 89 3.28 -5.21 -7.05
C ASN A 89 1.96 -5.66 -6.40
N ILE A 90 2.04 -6.51 -5.37
CA ILE A 90 0.86 -6.95 -4.63
C ILE A 90 0.21 -5.76 -3.90
N LEU A 91 1.00 -4.94 -3.21
CA LEU A 91 0.47 -3.79 -2.47
C LEU A 91 -0.12 -2.71 -3.38
N LEU A 92 0.53 -2.42 -4.52
CA LEU A 92 -0.01 -1.49 -5.53
C LEU A 92 -1.37 -1.96 -6.03
N LYS A 93 -1.47 -3.25 -6.41
CA LYS A 93 -2.73 -3.85 -6.84
C LYS A 93 -3.79 -3.78 -5.74
N ASN A 94 -3.44 -4.10 -4.50
CA ASN A 94 -4.41 -4.11 -3.41
C ASN A 94 -4.86 -2.70 -3.01
N ALA A 95 -3.99 -1.69 -3.08
CA ALA A 95 -4.37 -0.32 -2.79
C ALA A 95 -5.40 0.24 -3.80
N THR A 96 -5.43 -0.30 -5.02
CA THR A 96 -6.34 0.13 -6.10
C THR A 96 -7.59 -0.74 -6.23
N GLU A 97 -7.43 -2.06 -6.22
CA GLU A 97 -8.46 -3.02 -6.66
C GLU A 97 -9.13 -3.79 -5.52
N GLU A 98 -8.59 -3.75 -4.30
CA GLU A 98 -9.05 -4.65 -3.23
C GLU A 98 -10.49 -4.36 -2.81
N PRO A 99 -11.41 -5.35 -2.80
CA PRO A 99 -12.82 -5.13 -2.53
C PRO A 99 -13.11 -4.79 -1.06
N SER A 100 -12.28 -5.28 -0.13
CA SER A 100 -12.41 -4.96 1.29
C SER A 100 -11.80 -3.60 1.57
N GLU A 101 -12.60 -2.64 2.04
CA GLU A 101 -12.14 -1.28 2.36
C GLU A 101 -11.05 -1.27 3.43
N ALA A 102 -11.19 -2.11 4.47
CA ALA A 102 -10.19 -2.25 5.53
C ALA A 102 -8.87 -2.83 5.00
N SER A 103 -8.95 -3.82 4.11
CA SER A 103 -7.79 -4.42 3.45
C SER A 103 -7.10 -3.42 2.51
N ARG A 104 -7.88 -2.66 1.75
CA ARG A 104 -7.40 -1.58 0.85
C ARG A 104 -6.71 -0.45 1.63
N TYR A 105 -7.33 0.00 2.72
CA TYR A 105 -6.76 0.98 3.65
C TYR A 105 -5.38 0.53 4.13
N LEU A 106 -5.26 -0.72 4.57
CA LEU A 106 -4.00 -1.25 5.08
C LEU A 106 -2.93 -1.31 3.98
N ALA A 107 -3.28 -1.79 2.79
CA ALA A 107 -2.36 -1.82 1.64
C ALA A 107 -1.83 -0.41 1.30
N LEU A 108 -2.69 0.60 1.34
CA LEU A 108 -2.30 1.99 1.12
C LEU A 108 -1.32 2.49 2.20
N CYS A 109 -1.59 2.22 3.49
CA CYS A 109 -0.66 2.55 4.57
C CYS A 109 0.71 1.87 4.39
N CYS A 110 0.72 0.59 3.98
CA CYS A 110 1.95 -0.14 3.69
C CYS A 110 2.74 0.48 2.54
N LEU A 111 2.07 0.98 1.48
CA LEU A 111 2.74 1.73 0.41
C LEU A 111 3.36 3.03 0.93
N GLY A 112 2.66 3.77 1.80
CA GLY A 112 3.20 4.98 2.42
C GLY A 112 4.48 4.74 3.22
N LEU A 113 4.48 3.67 4.04
CA LEU A 113 5.67 3.22 4.77
C LEU A 113 6.81 2.84 3.82
N TRP A 114 6.51 2.06 2.79
CA TRP A 114 7.48 1.65 1.80
C TRP A 114 8.12 2.83 1.06
N ILE A 115 7.34 3.83 0.65
CA ILE A 115 7.88 5.04 -0.01
C ILE A 115 8.90 5.71 0.92
N CYS A 116 8.58 5.89 2.21
CA CYS A 116 9.49 6.50 3.17
C CYS A 116 10.77 5.68 3.34
N GLU A 117 10.64 4.36 3.45
CA GLU A 117 11.76 3.43 3.53
C GLU A 117 12.69 3.54 2.32
N GLU A 118 12.13 3.61 1.10
CA GLU A 118 12.90 3.79 -0.13
C GLU A 118 13.64 5.11 -0.19
N LEU A 119 12.99 6.19 0.26
CA LEU A 119 13.59 7.51 0.29
C LEU A 119 14.77 7.57 1.27
N VAL A 120 14.68 6.86 2.41
CA VAL A 120 15.78 6.76 3.39
C VAL A 120 16.95 5.97 2.84
N HIS A 121 16.69 4.78 2.28
CA HIS A 121 17.73 3.86 1.81
C HIS A 121 18.28 4.22 0.42
N CYS A 122 17.63 5.14 -0.31
CA CYS A 122 18.03 5.60 -1.64
C CYS A 122 18.26 4.46 -2.65
N THR A 123 17.44 3.39 -2.60
CA THR A 123 17.66 2.24 -3.49
C THR A 123 17.14 2.44 -4.92
N ASN A 124 16.50 3.59 -5.19
CA ASN A 124 16.04 4.01 -6.52
C ASN A 124 15.05 3.05 -7.20
N HIS A 125 14.12 2.48 -6.43
CA HIS A 125 13.12 1.56 -6.97
C HIS A 125 12.17 2.27 -7.97
N PRO A 126 12.02 1.78 -9.21
CA PRO A 126 11.31 2.51 -10.27
C PRO A 126 9.85 2.85 -9.93
N GLN A 127 9.18 2.00 -9.16
CA GLN A 127 7.75 2.13 -8.81
C GLN A 127 7.43 3.16 -7.70
N VAL A 128 8.42 3.86 -7.14
CA VAL A 128 8.15 4.90 -6.11
C VAL A 128 7.19 5.97 -6.67
N LYS A 129 7.38 6.35 -7.94
CA LYS A 129 6.50 7.30 -8.62
C LYS A 129 5.08 6.78 -8.76
N ASP A 130 4.93 5.49 -9.07
CA ASP A 130 3.63 4.85 -9.23
C ASP A 130 2.87 4.78 -7.91
N ALA A 131 3.56 4.42 -6.81
CA ALA A 131 2.96 4.41 -5.48
C ALA A 131 2.52 5.81 -5.02
N ILE A 132 3.31 6.85 -5.29
CA ILE A 132 2.90 8.24 -5.02
C ILE A 132 1.68 8.61 -5.86
N ASN A 133 1.63 8.21 -7.14
CA ASN A 133 0.46 8.45 -7.99
C ASN A 133 -0.79 7.72 -7.46
N VAL A 134 -0.65 6.47 -7.01
CA VAL A 134 -1.74 5.71 -6.37
C VAL A 134 -2.26 6.46 -5.14
N CYS A 135 -1.39 6.93 -4.25
CA CYS A 135 -1.81 7.76 -3.10
C CYS A 135 -2.54 9.03 -3.58
N GLY A 136 -2.04 9.66 -4.64
CA GLY A 136 -2.62 10.88 -5.22
C GLY A 136 -4.04 10.69 -5.75
N VAL A 137 -4.30 9.62 -6.50
CA VAL A 137 -5.66 9.33 -7.00
C VAL A 137 -6.60 8.93 -5.86
N THR A 138 -6.07 8.28 -4.81
CA THR A 138 -6.84 7.89 -3.63
C THR A 138 -7.40 9.06 -2.83
N LEU A 139 -6.80 10.25 -2.92
CA LEU A 139 -7.34 11.48 -2.30
C LEU A 139 -8.78 11.81 -2.75
N LYS A 140 -9.18 11.35 -3.95
CA LYS A 140 -10.50 11.60 -4.53
C LYS A 140 -11.50 10.48 -4.28
N PHE A 141 -11.16 9.48 -3.46
CA PHE A 141 -12.06 8.37 -3.17
C PHE A 141 -13.27 8.84 -2.35
N SER A 142 -14.44 8.24 -2.62
CA SER A 142 -15.67 8.52 -1.85
C SER A 142 -15.57 8.06 -0.39
N ASN A 143 -14.75 7.03 -0.12
CA ASN A 143 -14.49 6.58 1.25
C ASN A 143 -13.53 7.55 1.95
N LYS A 144 -14.08 8.31 2.91
CA LYS A 144 -13.34 9.34 3.66
C LYS A 144 -12.17 8.81 4.48
N GLN A 145 -12.25 7.58 5.01
CA GLN A 145 -11.17 6.99 5.81
C GLN A 145 -9.97 6.64 4.93
N ILE A 146 -10.22 6.08 3.75
CA ILE A 146 -9.16 5.74 2.78
C ILE A 146 -8.55 7.02 2.18
N ALA A 147 -9.39 8.02 1.85
CA ALA A 147 -8.91 9.32 1.40
C ALA A 147 -8.06 10.03 2.48
N GLN A 148 -8.47 9.95 3.75
CA GLN A 148 -7.69 10.49 4.87
C GLN A 148 -6.33 9.80 5.00
N ALA A 149 -6.26 8.47 4.86
CA ALA A 149 -4.97 7.77 4.87
C ALA A 149 -4.03 8.26 3.76
N ALA A 150 -4.55 8.55 2.56
CA ALA A 150 -3.74 9.19 1.51
C ALA A 150 -3.24 10.58 1.93
N CYS A 151 -4.08 11.40 2.56
CA CYS A 151 -3.67 12.69 3.12
C CYS A 151 -2.55 12.53 4.16
N ASP A 152 -2.68 11.57 5.09
CA ASP A 152 -1.70 11.30 6.13
C ASP A 152 -0.37 10.85 5.54
N ILE A 153 -0.40 10.06 4.45
CA ILE A 153 0.81 9.68 3.70
C ILE A 153 1.46 10.92 3.08
N PHE A 154 0.72 11.80 2.42
CA PHE A 154 1.30 13.03 1.88
C PHE A 154 1.86 13.94 2.98
N GLN A 155 1.17 14.03 4.13
CA GLN A 155 1.68 14.73 5.30
C GLN A 155 3.00 14.12 5.80
N LEU A 156 3.08 12.80 5.90
CA LEU A 156 4.32 12.10 6.24
C LEU A 156 5.43 12.44 5.23
N LEU A 157 5.13 12.39 3.94
CA LEU A 157 6.07 12.71 2.86
C LEU A 157 6.63 14.15 2.94
N THR A 158 5.90 15.11 3.50
CA THR A 158 6.45 16.45 3.76
C THR A 158 7.64 16.42 4.71
N SER A 159 7.68 15.48 5.66
CA SER A 159 8.82 15.29 6.56
C SER A 159 10.04 14.69 5.85
N TYR A 160 9.85 14.15 4.64
CA TYR A 160 10.89 13.54 3.80
C TYR A 160 11.21 14.40 2.56
N TRP A 161 10.82 15.68 2.54
CA TRP A 161 10.91 16.53 1.34
C TRP A 161 12.32 16.63 0.73
N GLU A 162 13.38 16.71 1.55
CA GLU A 162 14.77 16.74 1.06
C GLU A 162 15.14 15.45 0.34
N LYS A 163 14.72 14.31 0.89
CA LYS A 163 14.95 12.99 0.30
C LYS A 163 14.14 12.81 -0.98
N LEU A 164 12.90 13.30 -1.00
CA LEU A 164 12.07 13.35 -2.22
C LEU A 164 12.74 14.18 -3.32
N GLN A 165 13.24 15.36 -2.99
CA GLN A 165 13.91 16.24 -3.96
C GLN A 165 15.19 15.60 -4.49
N LYS A 166 15.97 14.95 -3.62
CA LYS A 166 17.18 14.20 -4.00
C LYS A 166 16.85 12.99 -4.88
N TYR A 167 15.78 12.28 -4.56
CA TYR A 167 15.31 11.12 -5.33
C TYR A 167 14.89 11.53 -6.75
N ASN A 168 14.08 12.59 -6.84
CA ASN A 168 13.71 13.20 -8.10
C ASN A 168 13.26 14.64 -7.87
N SER A 169 13.96 15.59 -8.48
CA SER A 169 13.71 17.02 -8.27
C SER A 169 12.32 17.49 -8.68
N SER A 170 11.62 16.77 -9.57
CA SER A 170 10.25 17.13 -9.99
C SER A 170 9.15 16.53 -9.11
N LEU A 171 9.47 15.56 -8.22
CA LEU A 171 8.45 14.92 -7.39
C LEU A 171 7.74 15.87 -6.41
N PRO A 172 8.45 16.74 -5.65
CA PRO A 172 7.78 17.69 -4.77
C PRO A 172 6.78 18.59 -5.51
N GLN A 173 7.16 19.08 -6.70
CA GLN A 173 6.28 19.88 -7.54
C GLN A 173 5.03 19.08 -7.95
N LYS A 174 5.22 17.84 -8.43
CA LYS A 174 4.11 16.99 -8.85
C LYS A 174 3.14 16.67 -7.70
N ILE A 175 3.64 16.48 -6.48
CA ILE A 175 2.81 16.30 -5.28
C ILE A 175 1.96 17.56 -5.03
N ILE A 176 2.55 18.75 -5.11
CA ILE A 176 1.82 20.01 -4.95
C ILE A 176 0.73 20.15 -6.02
N GLU A 177 1.03 19.85 -7.29
CA GLU A 177 0.05 19.87 -8.38
C GLU A 177 -1.13 18.92 -8.13
N VAL A 178 -0.86 17.70 -7.65
CA VAL A 178 -1.89 16.73 -7.27
C VAL A 178 -2.77 17.25 -6.14
N LEU A 179 -2.18 17.85 -5.10
CA LEU A 179 -2.92 18.42 -3.98
C LEU A 179 -3.80 19.60 -4.43
N VAL A 180 -3.26 20.51 -5.24
CA VAL A 180 -4.02 21.64 -5.80
C VAL A 180 -5.16 21.15 -6.68
N ALA A 181 -4.91 20.19 -7.58
CA ALA A 181 -5.94 19.61 -8.44
C ALA A 181 -7.01 18.84 -7.66
N THR A 182 -6.65 18.28 -6.49
CA THR A 182 -7.60 17.62 -5.58
C THR A 182 -8.45 18.65 -4.85
N ILE A 183 -7.86 19.70 -4.29
CA ILE A 183 -8.60 20.79 -3.64
C ILE A 183 -9.56 21.45 -4.62
N ALA A 184 -9.09 21.79 -5.83
CA ALA A 184 -9.93 22.37 -6.87
C ALA A 184 -11.11 21.46 -7.26
N PHE A 185 -10.90 20.14 -7.27
CA PHE A 185 -11.95 19.15 -7.54
C PHE A 185 -12.98 19.04 -6.40
N LEU A 186 -12.54 19.17 -5.15
CA LEU A 186 -13.40 19.04 -3.96
C LEU A 186 -14.12 20.34 -3.59
N LEU A 187 -13.60 21.50 -4.02
CA LEU A 187 -14.27 22.78 -3.81
C LEU A 187 -15.62 22.75 -4.54
N PRO A 188 -16.70 23.20 -3.90
CA PRO A 188 -17.98 23.33 -4.58
C PRO A 188 -17.82 24.32 -5.74
N SER A 189 -18.05 23.84 -6.98
CA SER A 189 -18.13 24.71 -8.14
C SER A 189 -19.17 25.80 -7.86
N ALA A 190 -18.83 27.06 -8.14
CA ALA A 190 -19.74 28.21 -7.99
C ALA A 190 -21.05 28.11 -8.80
N GLU A 191 -21.27 27.01 -9.53
CA GLU A 191 -22.51 26.69 -10.24
C GLU A 191 -23.55 25.96 -9.37
N TYR A 192 -23.16 25.39 -8.21
CA TYR A 192 -24.12 24.92 -7.21
C TYR A 192 -24.48 26.05 -6.25
N SER A 193 -25.09 27.09 -6.81
CA SER A 193 -25.86 28.04 -6.03
C SER A 193 -26.95 27.30 -5.24
N SER A 194 -27.09 27.70 -4.00
CA SER A 194 -28.03 27.25 -2.98
C SER A 194 -29.51 27.36 -3.40
N VAL A 195 -30.02 26.49 -4.27
CA VAL A 195 -31.46 26.50 -4.66
C VAL A 195 -32.12 25.12 -4.79
N GLU A 196 -31.41 23.98 -4.79
CA GLU A 196 -32.07 22.67 -4.99
C GLU A 196 -32.35 21.83 -3.74
N SER A 197 -31.80 22.17 -2.57
CA SER A 197 -32.08 21.44 -1.33
C SER A 197 -33.40 21.84 -0.63
N ASP A 198 -33.97 23.02 -0.95
CA ASP A 198 -35.17 23.53 -0.27
C ASP A 198 -36.50 23.26 -1.01
N LYS A 199 -36.48 22.61 -2.18
CA LYS A 199 -37.73 22.28 -2.90
C LYS A 199 -38.31 20.89 -2.59
N LYS A 200 -37.61 20.05 -1.82
CA LYS A 200 -38.12 18.73 -1.41
C LYS A 200 -38.84 18.70 -0.07
N PHE A 201 -38.91 19.81 0.67
CA PHE A 201 -39.63 19.90 1.94
C PHE A 201 -40.95 20.68 1.90
N ILE A 202 -41.33 21.28 0.76
CA ILE A 202 -42.59 22.08 0.62
C ILE A 202 -43.63 21.40 -0.29
N VAL A 203 -43.48 20.11 -0.61
CA VAL A 203 -44.53 19.31 -1.29
C VAL A 203 -44.94 18.12 -0.41
N SER A 204 -45.07 18.37 0.89
CA SER A 204 -45.60 17.41 1.87
C SER A 204 -46.41 18.11 2.96
N LEU A 205 -47.25 19.07 2.55
CA LEU A 205 -48.39 19.56 3.33
C LEU A 205 -49.64 19.55 2.45
#